data_AF-A0A378RL63-F1
#
_entry.id   AF-A0A378RL63-F1
#
_cell.length_a   1.000
_cell.length_b   1.000
_cell.length_c   1.000
_cell.angle_alpha   90.00
_cell.angle_beta   90.00
_cell.angle_gamma   90.00
#
_symmetry.space_group_name_H-M   'P 1'
#
loop_
_entity.id
_entity.type
_entity.pdbx_description
1 polymer ?
#
loop_
_entity_poly.entity_id
_entity_poly.type
_entity_poly.pdbx_seq_one_letter_code
_entity_poly.pdbx_strand_id
1 'polypeptide(L)'
;MKRIVGLTQFFIYTFIGIGYAQIGINTPKPDLSAALDIVSDNQGFLPPRIALKSTNDTETILKPAPGLLIYNTALVAKDKESVSPGYYYYTGGQWAKLADASNGWDTQGNYGIGGQNSFIGTLDDSDLVFKRNNIAVGLIGATNYALGHESLLKLTTGHNNIGIGLIALAKNKTGSFNTAVGSGALSQNLASFNTAVGSYALARTESGEGNTAVGRGSSENVDRGKYNTTMGYNAQQYGFTASYNTLIGSYAGYQNRAGVHNTALGFEALYNSSDSYNTAIGKGALYNLKPTYPNTGNLNVALGFQAGDNLISGGSNIFIGANAKAMDPTGANQLNIGNSIYGININAGNNARIGINTSEPNESAILDLSSTNRGFLPPRIELKGVDDQTTIENPAQGLLVYNPANVENQTLKAGYYYFTGQQWEVFNTGTLIKEQFYAPALVLPTMKDNLSTSSVDDIFYDVNSQFFTVKLYAIYQKQFGMVGDVDGPTRSAVKSNPTGVLTTYSMSELDYFVTYFDHTVFDPNSVKIDANGVLTYKIIPEGEISEKTYMNIVFKVK
;
A
#
# COMPACT_ATOMS: atom_id res chain seq x y z
N MET A 1 128.45 2.94 -84.90
CA MET A 1 129.36 2.06 -84.13
C MET A 1 128.55 0.90 -83.53
N LYS A 2 129.22 -0.23 -83.20
CA LYS A 2 128.75 -1.52 -82.60
C LYS A 2 127.36 -1.49 -81.91
N ARG A 3 126.39 -2.33 -82.35
CA ARG A 3 126.01 -3.68 -81.81
C ARG A 3 125.62 -3.64 -80.31
N ILE A 4 124.48 -4.19 -79.88
CA ILE A 4 124.13 -5.64 -79.85
C ILE A 4 122.60 -5.89 -80.09
N VAL A 5 122.22 -7.12 -80.44
CA VAL A 5 120.88 -7.59 -80.85
C VAL A 5 120.41 -8.78 -79.97
N GLY A 6 119.09 -8.92 -79.76
CA GLY A 6 118.39 -10.13 -79.29
C GLY A 6 116.94 -9.79 -78.88
N LEU A 7 115.87 -10.04 -79.66
CA LEU A 7 115.19 -11.33 -79.99
C LEU A 7 114.79 -12.16 -78.74
N THR A 8 113.55 -12.66 -78.55
CA THR A 8 112.39 -12.77 -79.46
C THR A 8 111.01 -12.81 -78.74
N GLN A 9 110.05 -12.20 -79.41
CA GLN A 9 108.58 -12.09 -79.31
C GLN A 9 107.72 -13.40 -79.22
N PHE A 10 106.56 -13.36 -78.53
CA PHE A 10 105.20 -13.92 -78.88
C PHE A 10 104.18 -13.71 -77.72
N PHE A 11 103.05 -12.96 -77.82
CA PHE A 11 101.70 -13.31 -78.36
C PHE A 11 100.99 -14.50 -77.62
N ILE A 12 100.18 -14.32 -76.56
CA ILE A 12 98.75 -13.84 -76.39
C ILE A 12 97.65 -14.94 -76.64
N TYR A 13 96.60 -15.04 -75.76
CA TYR A 13 95.28 -15.77 -75.80
C TYR A 13 95.01 -17.03 -74.87
N THR A 14 93.74 -17.53 -74.72
CA THR A 14 93.10 -18.10 -73.45
C THR A 14 92.00 -19.24 -73.65
N PHE A 15 91.64 -20.14 -72.65
CA PHE A 15 90.32 -20.90 -72.34
C PHE A 15 90.29 -22.41 -71.75
N ILE A 16 89.09 -23.07 -71.46
CA ILE A 16 88.68 -23.94 -70.24
C ILE A 16 87.87 -25.33 -70.45
N GLY A 17 87.66 -26.21 -69.41
CA GLY A 17 86.69 -27.39 -69.28
C GLY A 17 86.17 -27.81 -67.83
N ILE A 18 85.27 -28.84 -67.61
CA ILE A 18 84.56 -29.20 -66.29
C ILE A 18 84.05 -30.70 -66.03
N GLY A 19 83.31 -31.03 -64.91
CA GLY A 19 82.78 -32.39 -64.46
C GLY A 19 81.62 -32.47 -63.37
N TYR A 20 81.30 -33.64 -62.72
CA TYR A 20 80.07 -33.97 -61.86
C TYR A 20 80.22 -34.95 -60.62
N ALA A 21 79.26 -35.03 -59.63
CA ALA A 21 79.20 -35.95 -58.42
C ALA A 21 77.89 -35.87 -57.53
N GLN A 22 77.79 -36.64 -56.40
CA GLN A 22 76.91 -36.34 -55.24
C GLN A 22 77.38 -35.02 -54.59
N ILE A 23 76.45 -34.17 -54.10
CA ILE A 23 76.80 -32.80 -53.67
C ILE A 23 76.72 -32.65 -52.15
N GLY A 24 77.88 -32.60 -51.52
CA GLY A 24 78.06 -31.97 -50.22
C GLY A 24 78.57 -30.55 -50.40
N ILE A 25 77.93 -29.58 -49.74
CA ILE A 25 78.50 -28.25 -49.52
C ILE A 25 78.99 -28.23 -48.07
N ASN A 26 80.29 -27.98 -47.89
CA ASN A 26 80.98 -27.92 -46.60
C ASN A 26 80.92 -29.20 -45.71
N THR A 27 80.57 -30.37 -46.26
CA THR A 27 80.78 -31.68 -45.62
C THR A 27 81.59 -32.63 -46.51
N PRO A 28 82.62 -33.34 -45.98
CA PRO A 28 83.36 -34.38 -46.71
C PRO A 28 82.61 -35.73 -46.73
N LYS A 29 81.52 -35.87 -45.95
CA LYS A 29 80.63 -37.02 -45.93
C LYS A 29 79.19 -36.53 -45.88
N PRO A 30 78.56 -36.31 -47.05
CA PRO A 30 77.11 -36.13 -47.13
C PRO A 30 76.38 -37.28 -46.45
N ASP A 31 75.25 -37.00 -45.81
CA ASP A 31 74.38 -38.05 -45.24
C ASP A 31 73.91 -39.04 -46.32
N LEU A 32 73.85 -40.34 -46.00
CA LEU A 32 73.45 -41.39 -46.94
C LEU A 32 72.00 -41.30 -47.42
N SER A 33 71.16 -40.53 -46.72
CA SER A 33 69.77 -40.23 -47.11
C SER A 33 69.62 -38.95 -47.95
N ALA A 34 70.67 -38.12 -48.03
CA ALA A 34 70.63 -36.84 -48.71
C ALA A 34 71.11 -36.94 -50.17
N ALA A 35 70.29 -36.42 -51.10
CA ALA A 35 70.72 -36.20 -52.48
C ALA A 35 71.54 -34.90 -52.65
N LEU A 36 71.30 -33.93 -51.77
CA LEU A 36 72.06 -32.69 -51.59
C LEU A 36 72.17 -32.44 -50.09
N ASP A 37 73.40 -32.29 -49.60
CA ASP A 37 73.67 -32.00 -48.20
C ASP A 37 74.43 -30.66 -48.08
N ILE A 38 73.99 -29.79 -47.18
CA ILE A 38 74.57 -28.46 -46.97
C ILE A 38 74.79 -28.31 -45.47
N VAL A 39 76.03 -28.46 -45.06
CA VAL A 39 76.45 -28.29 -43.67
C VAL A 39 77.09 -26.92 -43.52
N SER A 40 76.70 -26.14 -42.53
CA SER A 40 77.38 -24.89 -42.22
C SER A 40 77.08 -24.48 -40.78
N ASP A 41 78.11 -24.00 -40.09
CA ASP A 41 77.98 -23.47 -38.74
C ASP A 41 77.34 -22.06 -38.74
N ASN A 42 77.24 -21.41 -39.92
CA ASN A 42 76.90 -19.98 -40.03
C ASN A 42 76.20 -19.53 -41.34
N GLN A 43 75.81 -20.43 -42.25
CA GLN A 43 75.11 -20.12 -43.51
C GLN A 43 73.88 -21.02 -43.71
N GLY A 44 73.00 -20.64 -44.63
CA GLY A 44 71.78 -21.38 -44.96
C GLY A 44 71.43 -21.38 -46.46
N PHE A 45 70.36 -22.07 -46.81
CA PHE A 45 69.90 -22.23 -48.19
C PHE A 45 69.02 -21.06 -48.67
N LEU A 46 69.18 -20.67 -49.95
CA LEU A 46 68.37 -19.64 -50.61
C LEU A 46 67.60 -20.27 -51.79
N PRO A 47 66.28 -20.51 -51.68
CA PRO A 47 65.50 -21.14 -52.75
C PRO A 47 65.23 -20.17 -53.93
N PRO A 48 64.78 -20.71 -55.09
CA PRO A 48 64.31 -19.91 -56.22
C PRO A 48 63.27 -18.86 -55.83
N ARG A 49 63.41 -17.68 -56.42
CA ARG A 49 62.73 -16.43 -56.05
C ARG A 49 61.77 -16.01 -57.14
N ILE A 50 60.48 -16.31 -56.97
CA ILE A 50 59.48 -16.29 -58.06
C ILE A 50 58.34 -15.33 -57.76
N ALA A 51 57.92 -14.55 -58.76
CA ALA A 51 56.81 -13.63 -58.65
C ALA A 51 55.47 -14.33 -58.97
N LEU A 52 54.53 -14.33 -58.02
CA LEU A 52 53.15 -14.83 -58.20
C LEU A 52 52.14 -13.71 -58.51
N LYS A 53 51.15 -13.99 -59.37
CA LYS A 53 50.04 -13.10 -59.73
C LYS A 53 48.79 -13.20 -58.81
N SER A 54 48.63 -14.27 -58.02
CA SER A 54 47.58 -14.50 -57.00
C SER A 54 47.79 -15.88 -56.34
N THR A 55 46.96 -16.29 -55.36
CA THR A 55 46.99 -17.71 -54.93
C THR A 55 46.63 -18.65 -56.07
N ASN A 56 45.80 -18.21 -57.01
CA ASN A 56 45.36 -19.02 -58.16
C ASN A 56 46.27 -18.86 -59.39
N ASP A 57 47.47 -18.27 -59.25
CA ASP A 57 48.42 -18.12 -60.37
C ASP A 57 48.93 -19.47 -60.87
N THR A 58 48.56 -19.77 -62.11
CA THR A 58 48.94 -20.97 -62.86
C THR A 58 49.56 -20.62 -64.22
N GLU A 59 49.91 -19.34 -64.44
CA GLU A 59 50.48 -18.81 -65.68
C GLU A 59 51.97 -18.46 -65.55
N THR A 60 52.40 -17.92 -64.41
CA THR A 60 53.82 -17.54 -64.23
C THR A 60 54.69 -18.79 -64.08
N ILE A 61 54.18 -19.78 -63.36
CA ILE A 61 54.63 -21.16 -63.43
C ILE A 61 53.50 -21.95 -64.10
N LEU A 62 53.59 -22.12 -65.42
CA LEU A 62 52.62 -22.92 -66.20
C LEU A 62 52.57 -24.35 -65.67
N LYS A 63 51.41 -24.75 -65.12
CA LYS A 63 51.16 -26.06 -64.48
C LYS A 63 52.13 -26.37 -63.31
N PRO A 64 52.04 -25.66 -62.16
CA PRO A 64 52.91 -25.92 -61.03
C PRO A 64 52.60 -27.29 -60.39
N ALA A 65 53.64 -28.04 -60.02
CA ALA A 65 53.48 -29.32 -59.33
C ALA A 65 53.10 -29.11 -57.85
N PRO A 66 52.22 -29.94 -57.26
CA PRO A 66 51.97 -29.93 -55.82
C PRO A 66 53.26 -30.11 -55.00
N GLY A 67 53.41 -29.35 -53.92
CA GLY A 67 54.60 -29.40 -53.05
C GLY A 67 55.81 -28.59 -53.53
N LEU A 68 55.72 -27.91 -54.69
CA LEU A 68 56.78 -27.03 -55.20
C LEU A 68 57.02 -25.85 -54.25
N LEU A 69 58.17 -25.82 -53.59
CA LEU A 69 58.60 -24.71 -52.71
C LEU A 69 59.26 -23.58 -53.51
N ILE A 70 58.80 -22.36 -53.29
CA ILE A 70 59.46 -21.13 -53.73
C ILE A 70 59.63 -20.18 -52.54
N TYR A 71 60.59 -19.26 -52.65
CA TYR A 71 60.41 -17.97 -51.99
C TYR A 71 59.64 -17.08 -52.95
N ASN A 72 58.35 -16.85 -52.66
CA ASN A 72 57.57 -15.90 -53.44
C ASN A 72 58.19 -14.50 -53.27
N THR A 73 58.47 -13.82 -54.37
CA THR A 73 58.98 -12.44 -54.38
C THR A 73 57.89 -11.41 -54.62
N ALA A 74 56.66 -11.83 -54.98
CA ALA A 74 55.55 -10.92 -55.25
C ALA A 74 54.58 -10.76 -54.06
N LEU A 75 53.78 -9.71 -54.15
CA LEU A 75 52.69 -9.37 -53.24
C LEU A 75 51.46 -9.05 -54.10
N VAL A 76 50.34 -9.73 -53.87
CA VAL A 76 49.06 -9.46 -54.54
C VAL A 76 47.92 -9.64 -53.55
N ALA A 77 47.06 -8.61 -53.42
CA ALA A 77 45.85 -8.66 -52.60
C ALA A 77 44.62 -8.94 -53.49
N LYS A 78 43.83 -9.95 -53.12
CA LYS A 78 42.67 -10.43 -53.89
C LYS A 78 41.70 -11.23 -53.00
N ASP A 79 41.23 -10.63 -51.90
CA ASP A 79 40.42 -11.30 -50.86
C ASP A 79 41.00 -12.67 -50.45
N LYS A 80 40.23 -13.74 -50.66
CA LYS A 80 40.57 -15.14 -50.36
C LYS A 80 41.71 -15.69 -51.21
N GLU A 81 42.17 -14.94 -52.21
CA GLU A 81 43.22 -15.33 -53.16
C GLU A 81 44.52 -14.48 -53.04
N SER A 82 44.76 -13.89 -51.86
CA SER A 82 45.92 -13.00 -51.62
C SER A 82 47.23 -13.76 -51.34
N VAL A 83 48.35 -13.29 -51.91
CA VAL A 83 49.72 -13.78 -51.65
C VAL A 83 50.67 -12.65 -51.26
N SER A 84 51.73 -12.96 -50.53
CA SER A 84 52.76 -12.03 -50.03
C SER A 84 54.15 -12.67 -50.12
N PRO A 85 55.27 -11.95 -49.96
CA PRO A 85 56.59 -12.59 -49.98
C PRO A 85 56.82 -13.56 -48.82
N GLY A 86 57.73 -14.51 -49.01
CA GLY A 86 58.07 -15.56 -48.04
C GLY A 86 58.03 -16.95 -48.67
N TYR A 87 58.11 -17.98 -47.84
CA TYR A 87 58.02 -19.37 -48.31
C TYR A 87 56.59 -19.71 -48.73
N TYR A 88 56.43 -20.22 -49.95
CA TYR A 88 55.15 -20.65 -50.50
C TYR A 88 55.28 -22.04 -51.12
N TYR A 89 54.22 -22.83 -51.01
CA TYR A 89 54.09 -24.09 -51.71
C TYR A 89 52.77 -24.14 -52.50
N TYR A 90 52.79 -24.80 -53.65
CA TYR A 90 51.56 -25.02 -54.41
C TYR A 90 50.80 -26.24 -53.87
N THR A 91 49.50 -26.07 -53.61
CA THR A 91 48.64 -27.11 -53.00
C THR A 91 48.04 -28.09 -54.02
N GLY A 92 48.24 -27.86 -55.32
CA GLY A 92 47.53 -28.56 -56.40
C GLY A 92 46.28 -27.83 -56.92
N GLY A 93 45.85 -26.76 -56.24
CA GLY A 93 44.84 -25.82 -56.74
C GLY A 93 45.26 -24.35 -56.59
N GLN A 94 45.89 -24.01 -55.46
CA GLN A 94 46.33 -22.64 -55.15
C GLN A 94 47.67 -22.59 -54.38
N TRP A 95 48.34 -21.45 -54.38
CA TRP A 95 49.55 -21.16 -53.61
C TRP A 95 49.21 -20.86 -52.15
N ALA A 96 49.82 -21.59 -51.23
CA ALA A 96 49.70 -21.40 -49.79
C ALA A 96 51.03 -20.93 -49.17
N LYS A 97 50.95 -20.04 -48.17
CA LYS A 97 52.12 -19.54 -47.44
C LYS A 97 52.55 -20.56 -46.37
N LEU A 98 53.86 -20.75 -46.20
CA LEU A 98 54.45 -21.36 -45.01
C LEU A 98 54.54 -20.27 -43.91
N ALA A 99 53.92 -20.51 -42.75
CA ALA A 99 53.79 -19.51 -41.69
C ALA A 99 54.99 -19.49 -40.73
N ASP A 100 55.38 -18.28 -40.30
CA ASP A 100 56.27 -18.05 -39.15
C ASP A 100 55.42 -17.73 -37.89
N ALA A 101 55.54 -18.57 -36.85
CA ALA A 101 55.17 -18.33 -35.44
C ALA A 101 53.97 -17.40 -35.11
N SER A 102 52.80 -17.58 -35.74
CA SER A 102 51.66 -16.67 -35.59
C SER A 102 50.66 -17.05 -34.48
N ASN A 103 50.98 -16.76 -33.22
CA ASN A 103 50.05 -16.84 -32.07
C ASN A 103 49.04 -15.65 -32.02
N GLY A 104 48.54 -15.22 -33.19
CA GLY A 104 47.65 -14.06 -33.31
C GLY A 104 46.16 -14.43 -33.19
N TRP A 105 45.32 -13.42 -32.95
CA TRP A 105 43.88 -13.54 -33.14
C TRP A 105 43.52 -13.08 -34.56
N ASP A 106 42.99 -13.98 -35.38
CA ASP A 106 42.53 -13.65 -36.72
C ASP A 106 41.30 -12.71 -36.64
N THR A 107 41.27 -11.71 -37.51
CA THR A 107 40.10 -10.85 -37.77
C THR A 107 38.84 -11.61 -38.18
N GLN A 108 38.98 -12.83 -38.73
CA GLN A 108 37.89 -13.75 -39.07
C GLN A 108 37.57 -14.74 -37.93
N GLY A 109 38.34 -14.70 -36.83
CA GLY A 109 38.26 -15.61 -35.69
C GLY A 109 39.14 -16.84 -35.83
N ASN A 110 39.66 -17.33 -34.69
CA ASN A 110 40.50 -18.52 -34.65
C ASN A 110 39.64 -19.80 -34.57
N TYR A 111 39.94 -20.78 -35.42
CA TYR A 111 39.36 -22.13 -35.32
C TYR A 111 40.05 -22.95 -34.22
N GLY A 112 39.30 -23.83 -33.55
CA GLY A 112 39.87 -24.80 -32.60
C GLY A 112 40.15 -24.28 -31.18
N ILE A 113 39.62 -23.12 -30.79
CA ILE A 113 39.72 -22.59 -29.42
C ILE A 113 39.09 -23.57 -28.41
N GLY A 114 39.93 -24.20 -27.59
CA GLY A 114 39.54 -25.15 -26.54
C GLY A 114 40.19 -24.79 -25.19
N GLY A 115 39.48 -25.08 -24.10
CA GLY A 115 39.84 -24.64 -22.75
C GLY A 115 41.18 -25.20 -22.22
N GLN A 116 41.79 -24.41 -21.32
CA GLN A 116 43.10 -24.51 -20.66
C GLN A 116 44.18 -23.56 -21.23
N ASN A 117 44.56 -23.68 -22.50
CA ASN A 117 45.69 -22.90 -23.06
C ASN A 117 45.31 -21.90 -24.17
N SER A 118 44.04 -21.83 -24.58
CA SER A 118 43.57 -20.85 -25.58
C SER A 118 42.78 -19.72 -24.89
N PHE A 119 43.31 -18.50 -24.89
CA PHE A 119 42.67 -17.34 -24.26
C PHE A 119 43.00 -16.03 -24.98
N ILE A 120 42.21 -14.98 -24.70
CA ILE A 120 42.54 -13.58 -25.02
C ILE A 120 42.85 -12.91 -23.68
N GLY A 121 44.08 -12.47 -23.46
CA GLY A 121 44.52 -11.93 -22.18
C GLY A 121 46.03 -11.79 -22.05
N THR A 122 46.46 -11.53 -20.82
CA THR A 122 47.86 -11.39 -20.37
C THR A 122 48.35 -12.67 -19.68
N LEU A 123 49.67 -12.81 -19.52
CA LEU A 123 50.31 -13.91 -18.77
C LEU A 123 50.87 -13.46 -17.41
N ASP A 124 50.81 -12.16 -17.16
CA ASP A 124 51.25 -11.42 -15.99
C ASP A 124 50.07 -10.66 -15.36
N ASP A 125 50.29 -10.04 -14.19
CA ASP A 125 49.27 -9.25 -13.46
C ASP A 125 49.08 -7.85 -14.08
N SER A 126 48.92 -7.83 -15.41
CA SER A 126 48.70 -6.64 -16.24
C SER A 126 47.26 -6.65 -16.78
N ASP A 127 46.55 -5.53 -16.66
CA ASP A 127 45.16 -5.39 -17.14
C ASP A 127 45.04 -5.57 -18.67
N LEU A 128 44.00 -6.29 -19.11
CA LEU A 128 43.65 -6.39 -20.53
C LEU A 128 42.82 -5.17 -20.97
N VAL A 129 43.38 -4.34 -21.86
CA VAL A 129 42.74 -3.11 -22.35
C VAL A 129 42.23 -3.27 -23.79
N PHE A 130 40.93 -3.12 -24.00
CA PHE A 130 40.31 -3.03 -25.33
C PHE A 130 40.34 -1.59 -25.84
N LYS A 131 40.78 -1.38 -27.09
CA LYS A 131 40.89 -0.04 -27.70
C LYS A 131 40.19 0.07 -29.05
N ARG A 132 39.65 1.25 -29.34
CA ARG A 132 39.21 1.69 -30.68
C ARG A 132 39.93 2.99 -31.01
N ASN A 133 40.62 3.06 -32.17
CA ASN A 133 41.37 4.26 -32.58
C ASN A 133 42.36 4.76 -31.49
N ASN A 134 43.08 3.82 -30.85
CA ASN A 134 43.94 4.04 -29.67
C ASN A 134 43.24 4.58 -28.40
N ILE A 135 41.92 4.80 -28.40
CA ILE A 135 41.14 5.18 -27.22
C ILE A 135 40.71 3.92 -26.48
N ALA A 136 40.91 3.87 -25.16
CA ALA A 136 40.41 2.78 -24.32
C ALA A 136 38.88 2.76 -24.28
N VAL A 137 38.30 1.59 -24.57
CA VAL A 137 36.85 1.35 -24.59
C VAL A 137 36.45 0.10 -23.81
N GLY A 138 37.40 -0.60 -23.20
CA GLY A 138 37.15 -1.68 -22.25
C GLY A 138 38.39 -2.04 -21.45
N LEU A 139 38.17 -2.65 -20.28
CA LEU A 139 39.17 -3.04 -19.30
C LEU A 139 38.73 -4.35 -18.64
N ILE A 140 39.62 -5.33 -18.57
CA ILE A 140 39.51 -6.45 -17.64
C ILE A 140 40.77 -6.39 -16.79
N GLY A 141 40.63 -5.84 -15.58
CA GLY A 141 41.69 -5.77 -14.58
C GLY A 141 41.37 -6.59 -13.36
N ALA A 142 42.37 -6.82 -12.49
CA ALA A 142 42.31 -7.78 -11.37
C ALA A 142 41.08 -7.60 -10.45
N THR A 143 40.59 -6.38 -10.27
CA THR A 143 39.39 -6.07 -9.47
C THR A 143 38.39 -5.13 -10.13
N ASN A 144 38.61 -4.67 -11.37
CA ASN A 144 37.72 -3.70 -12.02
C ASN A 144 37.47 -4.06 -13.49
N TYR A 145 36.22 -3.95 -13.91
CA TYR A 145 35.74 -4.38 -15.22
C TYR A 145 35.03 -3.23 -15.93
N ALA A 146 35.50 -2.85 -17.13
CA ALA A 146 34.92 -1.75 -17.90
C ALA A 146 34.58 -2.17 -19.34
N LEU A 147 33.48 -1.66 -19.87
CA LEU A 147 33.14 -1.74 -21.30
C LEU A 147 32.35 -0.50 -21.73
N GLY A 148 33.03 0.48 -22.29
CA GLY A 148 32.47 1.73 -22.77
C GLY A 148 33.53 2.83 -22.89
N HIS A 149 33.34 3.76 -23.81
CA HIS A 149 34.19 4.94 -23.95
C HIS A 149 34.15 5.78 -22.66
N GLU A 150 35.33 6.16 -22.14
CA GLU A 150 35.49 6.89 -20.87
C GLU A 150 34.93 6.19 -19.62
N SER A 151 34.62 4.89 -19.69
CA SER A 151 34.23 4.12 -18.51
C SER A 151 35.43 3.92 -17.56
N LEU A 152 35.24 4.12 -16.25
CA LEU A 152 36.26 3.94 -15.19
C LEU A 152 37.59 4.72 -15.37
N LEU A 153 37.63 5.75 -16.23
CA LEU A 153 38.86 6.43 -16.68
C LEU A 153 39.67 7.19 -15.60
N LYS A 154 39.17 7.33 -14.37
CA LYS A 154 39.82 8.12 -13.29
C LYS A 154 40.06 7.36 -11.99
N LEU A 155 39.96 6.04 -12.02
CA LEU A 155 40.14 5.20 -10.85
C LEU A 155 41.60 5.27 -10.35
N THR A 156 41.79 5.49 -9.05
CA THR A 156 43.13 5.56 -8.42
C THR A 156 43.32 4.51 -7.34
N THR A 157 42.31 4.25 -6.52
CA THR A 157 42.37 3.29 -5.39
C THR A 157 41.08 2.49 -5.18
N GLY A 158 40.01 2.84 -5.90
CA GLY A 158 38.77 2.07 -5.88
C GLY A 158 38.93 0.68 -6.51
N HIS A 159 38.23 -0.31 -5.97
CA HIS A 159 38.28 -1.70 -6.41
C HIS A 159 36.88 -2.34 -6.43
N ASN A 160 36.75 -3.50 -7.08
CA ASN A 160 35.49 -4.23 -7.24
C ASN A 160 34.39 -3.41 -7.94
N ASN A 161 34.77 -2.61 -8.94
CA ASN A 161 33.81 -1.83 -9.73
C ASN A 161 33.53 -2.45 -11.11
N ILE A 162 32.28 -2.37 -11.56
CA ILE A 162 31.83 -2.75 -12.91
C ILE A 162 31.28 -1.49 -13.59
N GLY A 163 31.82 -1.11 -14.75
CA GLY A 163 31.41 0.08 -15.52
C GLY A 163 31.13 -0.24 -16.99
N ILE A 164 29.87 -0.46 -17.35
CA ILE A 164 29.43 -0.79 -18.70
C ILE A 164 28.60 0.37 -19.27
N GLY A 165 29.05 0.98 -20.37
CA GLY A 165 28.40 2.10 -21.03
C GLY A 165 29.30 3.32 -21.19
N LEU A 166 28.90 4.25 -22.07
CA LEU A 166 29.55 5.54 -22.25
C LEU A 166 29.59 6.31 -20.91
N ILE A 167 30.76 6.81 -20.52
CA ILE A 167 31.04 7.60 -19.30
C ILE A 167 30.55 6.97 -17.97
N ALA A 168 30.36 5.64 -17.92
CA ALA A 168 29.99 4.94 -16.67
C ALA A 168 31.13 5.05 -15.63
N LEU A 169 30.82 5.48 -14.40
CA LEU A 169 31.83 5.71 -13.34
C LEU A 169 33.00 6.66 -13.72
N ALA A 170 32.84 7.53 -14.73
CA ALA A 170 33.94 8.31 -15.33
C ALA A 170 34.71 9.24 -14.36
N LYS A 171 34.12 9.65 -13.23
CA LYS A 171 34.80 10.42 -12.17
C LYS A 171 35.19 9.61 -10.94
N ASN A 172 34.87 8.32 -10.84
CA ASN A 172 35.17 7.54 -9.66
C ASN A 172 36.69 7.39 -9.47
N LYS A 173 37.20 7.85 -8.33
CA LYS A 173 38.62 7.78 -7.94
C LYS A 173 38.87 6.70 -6.89
N THR A 174 38.09 6.77 -5.81
CA THR A 174 38.30 6.04 -4.54
C THR A 174 37.15 5.09 -4.20
N GLY A 175 35.98 5.27 -4.80
CA GLY A 175 34.78 4.48 -4.55
C GLY A 175 34.96 3.03 -5.00
N SER A 176 34.49 2.11 -4.17
CA SER A 176 34.63 0.66 -4.38
C SER A 176 33.27 -0.04 -4.37
N PHE A 177 33.22 -1.27 -4.89
CA PHE A 177 32.00 -2.10 -4.91
C PHE A 177 30.81 -1.45 -5.65
N ASN A 178 31.07 -0.68 -6.71
CA ASN A 178 30.00 -0.05 -7.51
C ASN A 178 29.70 -0.84 -8.79
N THR A 179 28.43 -0.98 -9.13
CA THR A 179 27.98 -1.54 -10.43
C THR A 179 27.26 -0.46 -11.23
N ALA A 180 27.77 -0.10 -12.39
CA ALA A 180 27.20 0.88 -13.30
C ALA A 180 26.98 0.27 -14.68
N VAL A 181 25.73 0.17 -15.13
CA VAL A 181 25.35 -0.40 -16.43
C VAL A 181 24.40 0.56 -17.15
N GLY A 182 24.94 1.38 -18.05
CA GLY A 182 24.19 2.35 -18.85
C GLY A 182 24.99 3.62 -19.15
N SER A 183 24.65 4.30 -20.25
CA SER A 183 25.27 5.58 -20.59
C SER A 183 25.01 6.62 -19.50
N GLY A 184 26.07 7.15 -18.87
CA GLY A 184 25.98 8.12 -17.76
C GLY A 184 25.72 7.53 -16.37
N ALA A 185 25.60 6.20 -16.23
CA ALA A 185 25.37 5.56 -14.93
C ALA A 185 26.53 5.84 -13.96
N LEU A 186 26.23 6.34 -12.75
CA LEU A 186 27.22 6.72 -11.74
C LEU A 186 28.36 7.64 -12.26
N SER A 187 28.13 8.45 -13.31
CA SER A 187 29.20 9.19 -13.99
C SER A 187 29.98 10.17 -13.10
N GLN A 188 29.33 10.77 -12.10
CA GLN A 188 29.96 11.64 -11.10
C GLN A 188 30.23 10.95 -9.74
N ASN A 189 30.05 9.62 -9.65
CA ASN A 189 30.14 8.91 -8.37
C ASN A 189 31.55 9.00 -7.77
N LEU A 190 31.64 9.36 -6.48
CA LEU A 190 32.88 9.26 -5.69
C LEU A 190 32.73 8.29 -4.49
N ALA A 191 31.53 7.75 -4.27
CA ALA A 191 31.18 6.91 -3.13
C ALA A 191 31.25 5.39 -3.44
N SER A 192 30.94 4.56 -2.45
CA SER A 192 30.99 3.10 -2.54
C SER A 192 29.62 2.44 -2.44
N PHE A 193 29.56 1.16 -2.83
CA PHE A 193 28.38 0.28 -2.67
C PHE A 193 27.13 0.73 -3.46
N ASN A 194 27.28 1.47 -4.55
CA ASN A 194 26.15 1.92 -5.38
C ASN A 194 25.93 0.99 -6.59
N THR A 195 24.66 0.62 -6.85
CA THR A 195 24.23 -0.14 -8.03
C THR A 195 23.31 0.71 -8.90
N ALA A 196 23.69 0.92 -10.16
CA ALA A 196 22.98 1.76 -11.12
C ALA A 196 22.83 1.02 -12.46
N VAL A 197 21.59 0.72 -12.86
CA VAL A 197 21.28 0.03 -14.11
C VAL A 197 20.28 0.86 -14.91
N GLY A 198 20.75 1.53 -15.96
CA GLY A 198 19.96 2.45 -16.77
C GLY A 198 20.76 3.71 -17.15
N SER A 199 20.37 4.37 -18.24
CA SER A 199 21.04 5.61 -18.64
C SER A 199 20.79 6.71 -17.61
N TYR A 200 21.86 7.36 -17.14
CA TYR A 200 21.85 8.36 -16.06
C TYR A 200 21.27 7.89 -14.71
N ALA A 201 21.19 6.58 -14.46
CA ALA A 201 20.88 6.07 -13.12
C ALA A 201 22.00 6.47 -12.13
N LEU A 202 21.63 7.05 -10.98
CA LEU A 202 22.56 7.63 -9.99
C LEU A 202 23.68 8.51 -10.60
N ALA A 203 23.36 9.29 -11.65
CA ALA A 203 24.39 10.01 -12.40
C ALA A 203 25.24 10.96 -11.52
N ARG A 204 24.67 11.54 -10.46
CA ARG A 204 25.29 12.53 -9.58
C ARG A 204 25.22 12.13 -8.10
N THR A 205 26.30 11.51 -7.61
CA THR A 205 26.43 11.04 -6.21
C THR A 205 27.83 11.31 -5.68
N GLU A 206 28.05 12.45 -4.99
CA GLU A 206 29.39 12.79 -4.49
C GLU A 206 29.74 12.06 -3.17
N SER A 207 28.75 11.67 -2.36
CA SER A 207 28.99 11.01 -1.06
C SER A 207 27.89 10.03 -0.58
N GLY A 208 26.82 9.86 -1.37
CA GLY A 208 25.76 8.88 -1.09
C GLY A 208 26.21 7.43 -1.31
N GLU A 209 26.05 6.57 -0.32
CA GLU A 209 26.49 5.16 -0.35
C GLU A 209 25.31 4.19 -0.23
N GLY A 210 25.48 2.98 -0.74
CA GLY A 210 24.50 1.90 -0.58
C GLY A 210 23.20 2.08 -1.36
N ASN A 211 23.19 2.90 -2.42
CA ASN A 211 21.99 3.14 -3.22
C ASN A 211 21.85 2.12 -4.36
N THR A 212 20.64 1.65 -4.63
CA THR A 212 20.29 0.83 -5.79
C THR A 212 19.29 1.58 -6.66
N ALA A 213 19.60 1.78 -7.95
CA ALA A 213 18.76 2.50 -8.90
C ALA A 213 18.65 1.76 -10.23
N VAL A 214 17.42 1.43 -10.64
CA VAL A 214 17.15 0.66 -11.87
C VAL A 214 16.13 1.38 -12.76
N GLY A 215 16.60 1.92 -13.89
CA GLY A 215 15.79 2.67 -14.84
C GLY A 215 16.49 3.94 -15.31
N ARG A 216 16.07 4.47 -16.46
CA ARG A 216 16.62 5.74 -16.98
C ARG A 216 16.27 6.89 -16.02
N GLY A 217 17.29 7.64 -15.59
CA GLY A 217 17.14 8.77 -14.66
C GLY A 217 16.73 8.40 -13.23
N SER A 218 16.72 7.12 -12.86
CA SER A 218 16.40 6.69 -11.49
C SER A 218 17.48 7.20 -10.52
N SER A 219 17.06 7.94 -9.49
CA SER A 219 17.94 8.61 -8.52
C SER A 219 19.02 9.52 -9.13
N GLU A 220 18.76 10.16 -10.29
CA GLU A 220 19.77 10.91 -11.06
C GLU A 220 20.57 11.92 -10.21
N ASN A 221 19.91 12.63 -9.29
CA ASN A 221 20.53 13.66 -8.43
C ASN A 221 20.48 13.28 -6.94
N VAL A 222 21.01 12.11 -6.54
CA VAL A 222 21.21 11.73 -5.12
C VAL A 222 22.66 12.01 -4.71
N ASP A 223 22.93 13.25 -4.27
CA ASP A 223 24.26 13.74 -3.94
C ASP A 223 24.86 13.04 -2.69
N ARG A 224 24.13 13.12 -1.57
CA ARG A 224 24.56 12.65 -0.23
C ARG A 224 23.64 11.60 0.36
N GLY A 225 22.48 11.37 -0.27
CA GLY A 225 21.48 10.40 0.18
C GLY A 225 22.02 8.98 0.20
N LYS A 226 21.67 8.21 1.24
CA LYS A 226 22.16 6.84 1.43
C LYS A 226 21.02 5.83 1.48
N TYR A 227 21.32 4.58 1.13
CA TYR A 227 20.42 3.44 1.30
C TYR A 227 19.04 3.59 0.64
N ASN A 228 18.97 4.26 -0.51
CA ASN A 228 17.74 4.33 -1.31
C ASN A 228 17.66 3.14 -2.29
N THR A 229 16.48 2.55 -2.45
CA THR A 229 16.17 1.58 -3.50
C THR A 229 15.16 2.20 -4.45
N THR A 230 15.56 2.49 -5.69
CA THR A 230 14.69 3.11 -6.70
C THR A 230 14.61 2.27 -7.96
N MET A 231 13.41 2.17 -8.53
CA MET A 231 13.18 1.42 -9.76
C MET A 231 12.08 2.05 -10.61
N GLY A 232 12.42 2.57 -11.78
CA GLY A 232 11.47 3.18 -12.70
C GLY A 232 12.09 4.27 -13.55
N TYR A 233 11.32 4.79 -14.51
CA TYR A 233 11.75 5.98 -15.26
C TYR A 233 11.63 7.21 -14.36
N ASN A 234 12.75 7.92 -14.16
CA ASN A 234 12.86 9.12 -13.31
C ASN A 234 12.32 8.96 -11.87
N ALA A 235 12.32 7.76 -11.30
CA ALA A 235 12.03 7.58 -9.87
C ALA A 235 13.07 8.36 -9.04
N GLN A 236 12.62 9.17 -8.08
CA GLN A 236 13.49 10.04 -7.27
C GLN A 236 14.48 10.92 -8.07
N GLN A 237 14.08 11.53 -9.19
CA GLN A 237 15.02 12.32 -10.02
C GLN A 237 15.76 13.42 -9.24
N TYR A 238 15.09 14.06 -8.26
CA TYR A 238 15.67 15.10 -7.41
C TYR A 238 15.84 14.62 -5.97
N GLY A 239 16.86 13.80 -5.69
CA GLY A 239 17.02 13.11 -4.41
C GLY A 239 18.00 13.71 -3.38
N PHE A 240 18.77 14.75 -3.73
CA PHE A 240 19.81 15.44 -2.94
C PHE A 240 20.31 14.75 -1.65
N THR A 241 19.58 14.87 -0.53
CA THR A 241 19.94 14.30 0.78
C THR A 241 18.99 13.21 1.29
N ALA A 242 17.92 12.92 0.53
CA ALA A 242 16.93 11.90 0.87
C ALA A 242 17.57 10.52 1.02
N SER A 243 17.25 9.82 2.11
CA SER A 243 17.88 8.55 2.52
C SER A 243 16.86 7.55 3.03
N TYR A 244 17.19 6.25 2.96
CA TYR A 244 16.33 5.15 3.42
C TYR A 244 14.95 5.07 2.72
N ASN A 245 14.85 5.47 1.45
CA ASN A 245 13.59 5.41 0.70
C ASN A 245 13.51 4.17 -0.21
N THR A 246 12.31 3.61 -0.38
CA THR A 246 12.00 2.57 -1.39
C THR A 246 10.99 3.13 -2.38
N LEU A 247 11.40 3.43 -3.61
CA LEU A 247 10.61 4.19 -4.60
C LEU A 247 10.54 3.43 -5.93
N ILE A 248 9.46 2.68 -6.14
CA ILE A 248 9.29 1.73 -7.24
C ILE A 248 8.09 2.15 -8.09
N GLY A 249 8.32 2.43 -9.37
CA GLY A 249 7.36 2.97 -10.33
C GLY A 249 7.92 4.19 -11.04
N SER A 250 7.51 4.42 -12.30
CA SER A 250 7.93 5.62 -13.01
C SER A 250 7.40 6.86 -12.29
N TYR A 251 8.27 7.84 -12.09
CA TYR A 251 8.02 9.05 -11.30
C TYR A 251 7.63 8.83 -9.81
N ALA A 252 7.87 7.65 -9.24
CA ALA A 252 7.71 7.44 -7.79
C ALA A 252 8.67 8.35 -7.01
N GLY A 253 8.15 9.11 -6.05
CA GLY A 253 8.93 10.06 -5.24
C GLY A 253 9.67 11.13 -6.05
N TYR A 254 9.16 11.55 -7.21
CA TYR A 254 9.86 12.40 -8.19
C TYR A 254 10.52 13.66 -7.60
N GLN A 255 9.81 14.38 -6.73
CA GLN A 255 10.28 15.60 -6.05
C GLN A 255 10.89 15.35 -4.66
N ASN A 256 11.16 14.11 -4.24
CA ASN A 256 11.66 13.83 -2.89
C ASN A 256 13.14 14.21 -2.68
N ARG A 257 13.39 15.48 -2.36
CA ARG A 257 14.72 16.09 -2.21
C ARG A 257 15.43 15.77 -0.90
N ALA A 258 14.68 15.59 0.18
CA ALA A 258 15.23 15.46 1.52
C ALA A 258 14.46 14.48 2.43
N GLY A 259 13.28 14.02 2.02
CA GLY A 259 12.43 13.13 2.81
C GLY A 259 13.07 11.77 3.00
N VAL A 260 12.96 11.25 4.22
CA VAL A 260 13.56 9.97 4.64
C VAL A 260 12.49 8.94 4.99
N HIS A 261 12.86 7.66 4.92
CA HIS A 261 12.01 6.53 5.32
C HIS A 261 10.66 6.46 4.58
N ASN A 262 10.59 6.93 3.33
CA ASN A 262 9.38 6.80 2.52
C ASN A 262 9.36 5.50 1.71
N THR A 263 8.18 4.89 1.62
CA THR A 263 7.89 3.79 0.70
C THR A 263 6.87 4.25 -0.33
N ALA A 264 7.24 4.32 -1.61
CA ALA A 264 6.34 4.65 -2.71
C ALA A 264 6.35 3.52 -3.75
N LEU A 265 5.20 2.88 -3.99
CA LEU A 265 5.04 1.80 -4.97
C LEU A 265 3.89 2.11 -5.92
N GLY A 266 4.21 2.59 -7.12
CA GLY A 266 3.24 2.91 -8.17
C GLY A 266 3.69 4.05 -9.07
N PHE A 267 3.05 4.16 -10.23
CA PHE A 267 3.20 5.32 -11.12
C PHE A 267 2.80 6.60 -10.38
N GLU A 268 3.70 7.58 -10.29
CA GLU A 268 3.49 8.85 -9.61
C GLU A 268 3.09 8.74 -8.12
N ALA A 269 3.40 7.63 -7.45
CA ALA A 269 3.23 7.52 -6.00
C ALA A 269 4.16 8.52 -5.27
N LEU A 270 3.62 9.30 -4.33
CA LEU A 270 4.35 10.32 -3.55
C LEU A 270 5.06 11.38 -4.42
N TYR A 271 4.51 11.72 -5.59
CA TYR A 271 5.19 12.51 -6.63
C TYR A 271 5.74 13.87 -6.17
N ASN A 272 4.96 14.66 -5.43
CA ASN A 272 5.30 16.05 -5.05
C ASN A 272 5.97 16.22 -3.68
N SER A 273 6.08 15.17 -2.86
CA SER A 273 6.47 15.30 -1.46
C SER A 273 7.99 15.25 -1.26
N SER A 274 8.48 16.00 -0.27
CA SER A 274 9.80 15.81 0.37
C SER A 274 9.66 15.58 1.88
N ASP A 275 8.47 15.20 2.32
CA ASP A 275 8.14 14.84 3.69
C ASP A 275 8.64 13.41 3.98
N SER A 276 8.59 12.97 5.24
CA SER A 276 9.23 11.73 5.71
C SER A 276 8.24 10.75 6.34
N TYR A 277 8.65 9.48 6.40
CA TYR A 277 7.88 8.38 7.01
C TYR A 277 6.52 8.10 6.33
N ASN A 278 6.38 8.40 5.04
CA ASN A 278 5.15 8.15 4.29
C ASN A 278 5.17 6.81 3.56
N THR A 279 4.02 6.12 3.54
CA THR A 279 3.79 4.91 2.75
C THR A 279 2.71 5.19 1.70
N ALA A 280 3.05 5.14 0.42
CA ALA A 280 2.16 5.41 -0.71
C ALA A 280 2.18 4.23 -1.70
N ILE A 281 1.15 3.39 -1.69
CA ILE A 281 1.07 2.18 -2.54
C ILE A 281 -0.15 2.30 -3.45
N GLY A 282 0.10 2.37 -4.76
CA GLY A 282 -0.90 2.57 -5.81
C GLY A 282 -0.55 3.76 -6.71
N LYS A 283 -1.06 3.74 -7.95
CA LYS A 283 -0.88 4.88 -8.88
C LYS A 283 -1.45 6.16 -8.26
N GLY A 284 -0.65 7.22 -8.22
CA GLY A 284 -1.05 8.54 -7.71
C GLY A 284 -1.37 8.58 -6.20
N ALA A 285 -0.97 7.58 -5.41
CA ALA A 285 -1.15 7.64 -3.96
C ALA A 285 -0.32 8.80 -3.36
N LEU A 286 -0.93 9.64 -2.52
CA LEU A 286 -0.35 10.88 -1.98
C LEU A 286 0.24 11.83 -3.04
N TYR A 287 -0.35 11.88 -4.25
CA TYR A 287 0.22 12.65 -5.37
C TYR A 287 0.44 14.14 -5.06
N ASN A 288 -0.54 14.85 -4.47
CA ASN A 288 -0.44 16.30 -4.19
C ASN A 288 0.23 16.65 -2.85
N LEU A 289 0.64 15.64 -2.06
CA LEU A 289 1.30 15.86 -0.78
C LEU A 289 2.60 16.62 -1.02
N LYS A 290 2.80 17.75 -0.31
CA LYS A 290 3.98 18.59 -0.47
C LYS A 290 4.39 19.23 0.86
N PRO A 291 5.67 19.58 1.03
CA PRO A 291 6.11 20.26 2.24
C PRO A 291 5.50 21.67 2.31
N THR A 292 4.66 21.92 3.30
CA THR A 292 4.17 23.27 3.64
C THR A 292 4.56 23.59 5.06
N TYR A 293 5.29 24.68 5.32
CA TYR A 293 5.51 25.12 6.69
C TYR A 293 4.25 25.84 7.22
N PRO A 294 3.79 25.57 8.47
CA PRO A 294 4.36 24.66 9.47
C PRO A 294 3.89 23.19 9.36
N ASN A 295 2.83 22.91 8.60
CA ASN A 295 2.20 21.59 8.53
C ASN A 295 3.00 20.59 7.65
N THR A 296 3.94 19.86 8.27
CA THR A 296 4.68 18.77 7.60
C THR A 296 3.77 17.60 7.20
N GLY A 297 3.93 17.09 5.99
CA GLY A 297 3.20 15.94 5.45
C GLY A 297 3.75 14.58 5.89
N ASN A 298 4.16 14.41 7.15
CA ASN A 298 4.86 13.21 7.63
C ASN A 298 3.89 12.10 8.08
N LEU A 299 4.38 10.85 8.17
CA LEU A 299 3.67 9.72 8.82
C LEU A 299 2.33 9.32 8.16
N ASN A 300 2.11 9.63 6.88
CA ASN A 300 0.88 9.28 6.17
C ASN A 300 0.96 7.87 5.54
N VAL A 301 -0.15 7.13 5.61
CA VAL A 301 -0.34 5.83 4.95
C VAL A 301 -1.43 5.96 3.89
N ALA A 302 -1.12 5.59 2.64
CA ALA A 302 -2.06 5.57 1.53
C ALA A 302 -1.92 4.25 0.75
N LEU A 303 -2.99 3.48 0.66
CA LEU A 303 -3.04 2.18 -0.01
C LEU A 303 -4.24 2.13 -0.96
N GLY A 304 -3.98 2.30 -2.26
CA GLY A 304 -4.98 2.23 -3.32
C GLY A 304 -4.67 3.16 -4.49
N PHE A 305 -5.36 2.94 -5.61
CA PHE A 305 -5.37 3.88 -6.73
C PHE A 305 -5.87 5.26 -6.26
N GLN A 306 -5.05 6.30 -6.39
CA GLN A 306 -5.37 7.67 -5.96
C GLN A 306 -5.82 7.79 -4.48
N ALA A 307 -5.28 6.93 -3.60
CA ALA A 307 -5.50 7.04 -2.16
C ALA A 307 -4.74 8.26 -1.58
N GLY A 308 -5.43 9.11 -0.82
CA GLY A 308 -4.89 10.34 -0.24
C GLY A 308 -4.37 11.37 -1.25
N ASP A 309 -4.72 11.25 -2.54
CA ASP A 309 -4.15 12.10 -3.60
C ASP A 309 -4.52 13.59 -3.47
N ASN A 310 -5.58 13.92 -2.72
CA ASN A 310 -6.02 15.28 -2.40
C ASN A 310 -5.42 15.83 -1.11
N LEU A 311 -4.66 15.03 -0.35
CA LEU A 311 -3.91 15.55 0.79
C LEU A 311 -2.78 16.46 0.26
N ILE A 312 -2.83 17.72 0.64
CA ILE A 312 -1.85 18.76 0.32
C ILE A 312 -0.76 18.79 1.40
N SER A 313 -1.17 18.72 2.67
CA SER A 313 -0.31 18.69 3.84
C SER A 313 -1.03 18.11 5.06
N GLY A 314 -0.36 18.07 6.21
CA GLY A 314 -0.85 17.38 7.41
C GLY A 314 -0.34 15.94 7.48
N GLY A 315 -0.17 15.46 8.71
CA GLY A 315 0.50 14.19 8.98
C GLY A 315 -0.35 13.16 9.70
N SER A 316 0.20 11.95 9.85
CA SER A 316 -0.42 10.86 10.61
C SER A 316 -1.81 10.46 10.10
N ASN A 317 -2.08 10.61 8.80
CA ASN A 317 -3.34 10.22 8.16
C ASN A 317 -3.28 8.80 7.57
N ILE A 318 -4.43 8.13 7.46
CA ILE A 318 -4.55 6.78 6.91
C ILE A 318 -5.67 6.75 5.84
N PHE A 319 -5.31 6.41 4.60
CA PHE A 319 -6.21 6.30 3.46
C PHE A 319 -6.10 4.89 2.85
N ILE A 320 -7.18 4.13 2.84
CA ILE A 320 -7.19 2.74 2.33
C ILE A 320 -8.36 2.57 1.37
N GLY A 321 -8.08 2.15 0.14
CA GLY A 321 -9.06 1.95 -0.92
C GLY A 321 -8.84 2.90 -2.12
N ALA A 322 -9.40 2.52 -3.27
CA ALA A 322 -9.34 3.35 -4.47
C ALA A 322 -10.12 4.66 -4.25
N ASN A 323 -9.48 5.79 -4.54
CA ASN A 323 -10.02 7.13 -4.32
C ASN A 323 -10.45 7.41 -2.86
N ALA A 324 -9.85 6.77 -1.86
CA ALA A 324 -10.02 7.17 -0.46
C ALA A 324 -9.38 8.56 -0.28
N LYS A 325 -10.19 9.60 -0.07
CA LYS A 325 -9.73 11.00 0.02
C LYS A 325 -9.53 11.45 1.48
N ALA A 326 -8.67 12.43 1.68
CA ALA A 326 -8.65 13.25 2.90
C ALA A 326 -9.95 14.06 3.00
N MET A 327 -10.50 14.18 4.22
CA MET A 327 -11.68 14.98 4.51
C MET A 327 -11.30 16.47 4.58
N ASP A 328 -10.18 16.76 5.25
CA ASP A 328 -9.46 18.04 5.20
C ASP A 328 -8.15 17.84 4.39
N PRO A 329 -7.98 18.51 3.23
CA PRO A 329 -6.74 18.48 2.44
C PRO A 329 -5.46 18.93 3.18
N THR A 330 -5.59 19.59 4.34
CA THR A 330 -4.47 20.07 5.18
C THR A 330 -4.44 19.45 6.58
N GLY A 331 -5.40 18.57 6.87
CA GLY A 331 -5.64 18.01 8.19
C GLY A 331 -4.70 16.87 8.56
N ALA A 332 -4.53 16.67 9.86
CA ALA A 332 -3.76 15.57 10.43
C ALA A 332 -4.66 14.57 11.16
N ASN A 333 -4.15 13.36 11.42
CA ASN A 333 -4.82 12.33 12.22
C ASN A 333 -6.19 11.87 11.66
N GLN A 334 -6.34 11.89 10.34
CA GLN A 334 -7.55 11.46 9.63
C GLN A 334 -7.48 9.97 9.27
N LEU A 335 -8.65 9.32 9.20
CA LEU A 335 -8.84 7.98 8.65
C LEU A 335 -9.90 8.03 7.55
N ASN A 336 -9.65 7.35 6.43
CA ASN A 336 -10.67 6.98 5.45
C ASN A 336 -10.37 5.57 4.91
N ILE A 337 -11.27 4.63 5.17
CA ILE A 337 -11.27 3.29 4.60
C ILE A 337 -12.49 3.14 3.69
N GLY A 338 -12.23 2.97 2.39
CA GLY A 338 -13.22 2.67 1.36
C GLY A 338 -14.27 3.75 1.13
N ASN A 339 -14.04 5.00 1.58
CA ASN A 339 -15.06 6.06 1.64
C ASN A 339 -16.32 5.65 2.43
N SER A 340 -16.17 4.72 3.39
CA SER A 340 -17.27 4.16 4.19
C SER A 340 -16.99 4.19 5.70
N ILE A 341 -15.73 4.05 6.12
CA ILE A 341 -15.31 4.25 7.50
C ILE A 341 -14.39 5.45 7.53
N TYR A 342 -14.76 6.45 8.31
CA TYR A 342 -14.01 7.68 8.49
C TYR A 342 -13.57 7.81 9.95
N GLY A 343 -12.52 8.58 10.19
CA GLY A 343 -12.11 8.88 11.56
C GLY A 343 -11.38 10.21 11.67
N ILE A 344 -11.69 10.95 12.73
CA ILE A 344 -11.10 12.24 13.06
C ILE A 344 -10.27 12.05 14.33
N ASN A 345 -9.09 12.66 14.38
CA ASN A 345 -8.19 12.62 15.54
C ASN A 345 -7.74 11.20 15.95
N ILE A 346 -7.67 10.25 15.01
CA ILE A 346 -7.40 8.82 15.30
C ILE A 346 -6.04 8.55 15.98
N ASN A 347 -5.09 9.48 15.84
CA ASN A 347 -3.76 9.42 16.45
C ASN A 347 -3.55 10.49 17.55
N ALA A 348 -4.63 11.11 18.05
CA ALA A 348 -4.60 12.17 19.06
C ALA A 348 -5.24 11.78 20.41
N GLY A 349 -5.20 10.49 20.75
CA GLY A 349 -5.67 9.97 22.04
C GLY A 349 -7.20 10.01 22.20
N ASN A 350 -7.67 10.45 23.37
CA ASN A 350 -9.09 10.39 23.78
C ASN A 350 -10.06 11.22 22.92
N ASN A 351 -9.56 12.02 21.97
CA ASN A 351 -10.36 12.83 21.04
C ASN A 351 -10.70 12.10 19.73
N ALA A 352 -10.25 10.84 19.57
CA ALA A 352 -10.52 10.03 18.40
C ALA A 352 -12.02 9.72 18.24
N ARG A 353 -12.55 9.91 17.04
CA ARG A 353 -13.94 9.59 16.67
C ARG A 353 -13.98 8.79 15.38
N ILE A 354 -14.87 7.82 15.29
CA ILE A 354 -15.09 6.99 14.09
C ILE A 354 -16.51 7.23 13.57
N GLY A 355 -16.62 7.49 12.27
CA GLY A 355 -17.90 7.58 11.56
C GLY A 355 -18.05 6.42 10.58
N ILE A 356 -19.19 5.75 10.58
CA ILE A 356 -19.56 4.76 9.55
C ILE A 356 -20.65 5.37 8.67
N ASN A 357 -20.36 5.47 7.37
CA ASN A 357 -21.09 6.23 6.35
C ASN A 357 -21.31 7.73 6.68
N THR A 358 -20.51 8.30 7.57
CA THR A 358 -20.41 9.75 7.80
C THR A 358 -18.93 10.14 7.90
N SER A 359 -18.53 11.17 7.15
CA SER A 359 -17.20 11.79 7.23
C SER A 359 -17.08 12.80 8.37
N GLU A 360 -18.19 13.15 9.00
CA GLU A 360 -18.28 14.13 10.08
C GLU A 360 -18.92 13.47 11.31
N PRO A 361 -18.24 12.50 11.96
CA PRO A 361 -18.75 11.88 13.18
C PRO A 361 -18.92 12.93 14.28
N ASN A 362 -20.13 12.97 14.86
CA ASN A 362 -20.56 13.96 15.84
C ASN A 362 -19.56 14.12 16.99
N GLU A 363 -19.26 15.36 17.38
CA GLU A 363 -18.22 15.66 18.36
C GLU A 363 -18.47 15.04 19.75
N SER A 364 -19.72 14.72 20.08
CA SER A 364 -20.09 14.07 21.34
C SER A 364 -20.00 12.53 21.32
N ALA A 365 -19.69 11.92 20.17
CA ALA A 365 -19.69 10.47 19.97
C ALA A 365 -18.30 9.92 19.59
N ILE A 366 -17.86 8.85 20.25
CA ILE A 366 -16.66 8.09 19.83
C ILE A 366 -16.95 7.24 18.58
N LEU A 367 -18.20 6.78 18.44
CA LEU A 367 -18.70 6.05 17.26
C LEU A 367 -20.02 6.68 16.79
N ASP A 368 -20.06 7.12 15.54
CA ASP A 368 -21.23 7.65 14.86
C ASP A 368 -21.62 6.73 13.68
N LEU A 369 -22.91 6.41 13.56
CA LEU A 369 -23.45 5.43 12.61
C LEU A 369 -24.55 6.06 11.78
N SER A 370 -24.25 6.44 10.54
CA SER A 370 -25.22 7.03 9.61
C SER A 370 -25.80 5.97 8.66
N SER A 371 -27.14 5.94 8.56
CA SER A 371 -27.86 5.15 7.56
C SER A 371 -29.31 5.61 7.44
N THR A 372 -29.87 5.52 6.24
CA THR A 372 -31.30 5.75 5.98
C THR A 372 -32.15 4.47 6.06
N ASN A 373 -31.53 3.28 6.09
CA ASN A 373 -32.23 2.00 5.97
C ASN A 373 -31.61 0.83 6.75
N ARG A 374 -30.65 1.08 7.66
CA ARG A 374 -30.04 0.08 8.55
C ARG A 374 -29.92 0.64 9.96
N GLY A 375 -30.20 -0.18 10.96
CA GLY A 375 -30.00 0.15 12.38
C GLY A 375 -28.71 -0.46 12.94
N PHE A 376 -28.40 -0.11 14.19
CA PHE A 376 -27.39 -0.81 14.99
C PHE A 376 -27.97 -2.11 15.56
N LEU A 377 -27.23 -3.21 15.41
CA LEU A 377 -27.57 -4.51 15.99
C LEU A 377 -26.54 -4.84 17.10
N PRO A 378 -26.88 -4.66 18.39
CA PRO A 378 -25.95 -4.98 19.47
C PRO A 378 -25.75 -6.50 19.62
N PRO A 379 -24.74 -6.93 20.40
CA PRO A 379 -24.56 -8.32 20.78
C PRO A 379 -25.84 -8.95 21.34
N ARG A 380 -26.14 -10.18 20.90
CA ARG A 380 -27.28 -10.97 21.38
C ARG A 380 -26.80 -11.99 22.38
N ILE A 381 -27.22 -11.88 23.64
CA ILE A 381 -26.63 -12.59 24.79
C ILE A 381 -27.73 -13.21 25.63
N GLU A 382 -27.72 -14.54 25.79
CA GLU A 382 -28.70 -15.27 26.61
C GLU A 382 -28.38 -15.11 28.10
N LEU A 383 -29.03 -14.12 28.75
CA LEU A 383 -28.86 -13.89 30.19
C LEU A 383 -29.62 -14.94 30.99
N LYS A 384 -28.96 -15.54 32.00
CA LYS A 384 -29.53 -16.59 32.86
C LYS A 384 -30.37 -16.03 34.01
N GLY A 385 -30.21 -14.75 34.33
CA GLY A 385 -30.80 -14.09 35.49
C GLY A 385 -30.39 -12.62 35.57
N VAL A 386 -31.08 -11.82 36.38
CA VAL A 386 -30.79 -10.37 36.47
C VAL A 386 -29.42 -10.11 37.09
N ASP A 387 -28.94 -11.04 37.92
CA ASP A 387 -27.60 -11.01 38.52
C ASP A 387 -26.54 -11.74 37.68
N ASP A 388 -26.83 -12.10 36.41
CA ASP A 388 -25.90 -12.89 35.58
C ASP A 388 -24.68 -12.10 35.12
N GLN A 389 -23.63 -12.15 35.94
CA GLN A 389 -22.28 -11.67 35.63
C GLN A 389 -21.34 -12.83 35.21
N THR A 390 -21.92 -13.96 34.76
CA THR A 390 -21.18 -15.18 34.36
C THR A 390 -21.18 -15.41 32.86
N THR A 391 -22.25 -14.99 32.17
CA THR A 391 -22.36 -15.09 30.70
C THR A 391 -21.56 -13.98 30.01
N ILE A 392 -21.46 -12.81 30.64
CA ILE A 392 -20.45 -11.80 30.35
C ILE A 392 -19.67 -11.63 31.66
N GLU A 393 -18.38 -11.95 31.63
CA GLU A 393 -17.50 -11.81 32.81
C GLU A 393 -17.19 -10.32 33.06
N ASN A 394 -17.41 -9.85 34.30
CA ASN A 394 -17.21 -8.46 34.71
C ASN A 394 -17.89 -7.41 33.78
N PRO A 395 -19.22 -7.44 33.61
CA PRO A 395 -19.91 -6.53 32.69
C PRO A 395 -19.78 -5.08 33.14
N ALA A 396 -19.49 -4.17 32.20
CA ALA A 396 -19.32 -2.75 32.49
C ALA A 396 -20.68 -2.06 32.75
N GLN A 397 -20.71 -1.09 33.67
CA GLN A 397 -21.89 -0.25 33.87
C GLN A 397 -22.26 0.48 32.57
N GLY A 398 -23.55 0.44 32.19
CA GLY A 398 -24.06 0.98 30.93
C GLY A 398 -23.89 0.07 29.71
N LEU A 399 -23.31 -1.13 29.85
CA LEU A 399 -23.17 -2.09 28.76
C LEU A 399 -24.55 -2.53 28.25
N LEU A 400 -24.86 -2.19 26.99
CA LEU A 400 -26.12 -2.52 26.33
C LEU A 400 -26.02 -3.85 25.54
N VAL A 401 -26.96 -4.75 25.78
CA VAL A 401 -27.12 -6.01 25.03
C VAL A 401 -28.58 -6.20 24.61
N TYR A 402 -28.81 -7.08 23.63
CA TYR A 402 -30.13 -7.67 23.40
C TYR A 402 -30.18 -9.06 23.99
N ASN A 403 -31.04 -9.30 24.98
CA ASN A 403 -31.30 -10.63 25.50
C ASN A 403 -32.40 -11.32 24.67
N PRO A 404 -32.17 -12.52 24.09
CA PRO A 404 -33.21 -13.30 23.43
C PRO A 404 -33.88 -14.34 24.36
N ALA A 405 -33.34 -14.60 25.56
CA ALA A 405 -33.86 -15.61 26.47
C ALA A 405 -35.09 -15.11 27.26
N ASN A 406 -35.96 -16.04 27.65
CA ASN A 406 -37.00 -15.80 28.66
C ASN A 406 -36.75 -16.74 29.83
N VAL A 407 -36.65 -16.21 31.05
CA VAL A 407 -36.39 -17.00 32.26
C VAL A 407 -37.61 -16.92 33.16
N GLU A 408 -38.39 -18.00 33.29
CA GLU A 408 -39.73 -17.93 33.90
C GLU A 408 -39.74 -17.59 35.40
N ASN A 409 -38.63 -17.84 36.11
CA ASN A 409 -38.52 -17.65 37.57
C ASN A 409 -37.78 -16.36 38.00
N GLN A 410 -37.34 -15.53 37.05
CA GLN A 410 -36.77 -14.20 37.32
C GLN A 410 -37.33 -13.19 36.31
N THR A 411 -37.20 -11.90 36.58
CA THR A 411 -37.88 -10.81 35.85
C THR A 411 -37.39 -10.57 34.40
N LEU A 412 -36.75 -11.56 33.78
CA LEU A 412 -36.05 -11.49 32.50
C LEU A 412 -36.89 -12.02 31.33
N LYS A 413 -37.13 -11.14 30.37
CA LYS A 413 -37.80 -11.44 29.09
C LYS A 413 -36.86 -11.10 27.94
N ALA A 414 -37.21 -11.52 26.73
CA ALA A 414 -36.52 -11.06 25.53
C ALA A 414 -36.65 -9.53 25.36
N GLY A 415 -35.55 -8.82 25.14
CA GLY A 415 -35.53 -7.36 25.08
C GLY A 415 -34.14 -6.74 25.16
N TYR A 416 -34.06 -5.41 25.15
CA TYR A 416 -32.83 -4.68 25.39
C TYR A 416 -32.57 -4.53 26.90
N TYR A 417 -31.34 -4.82 27.32
CA TYR A 417 -30.91 -4.72 28.72
C TYR A 417 -29.62 -3.92 28.83
N TYR A 418 -29.50 -3.12 29.88
CA TYR A 418 -28.24 -2.48 30.27
C TYR A 418 -27.81 -2.97 31.65
N PHE A 419 -26.51 -3.10 31.88
CA PHE A 419 -25.98 -3.44 33.19
C PHE A 419 -25.85 -2.19 34.08
N THR A 420 -26.37 -2.24 35.31
CA THR A 420 -26.35 -1.11 36.24
C THR A 420 -25.04 -0.90 36.98
N GLY A 421 -24.13 -1.88 36.89
CA GLY A 421 -23.00 -2.04 37.82
C GLY A 421 -23.24 -3.13 38.88
N GLN A 422 -24.47 -3.63 39.02
CA GLN A 422 -24.83 -4.74 39.93
C GLN A 422 -25.73 -5.78 39.26
N GLN A 423 -26.74 -5.34 38.49
CA GLN A 423 -27.76 -6.20 37.86
C GLN A 423 -28.06 -5.74 36.43
N TRP A 424 -28.69 -6.61 35.64
CA TRP A 424 -29.24 -6.30 34.33
C TRP A 424 -30.65 -5.73 34.44
N GLU A 425 -30.83 -4.50 33.99
CA GLU A 425 -32.14 -3.83 33.92
C GLU A 425 -32.61 -3.72 32.48
N VAL A 426 -33.92 -3.89 32.28
CA VAL A 426 -34.54 -3.73 30.97
C VAL A 426 -34.52 -2.25 30.58
N PHE A 427 -34.08 -1.97 29.35
CA PHE A 427 -34.11 -0.63 28.77
C PHE A 427 -35.56 -0.28 28.36
N ASN A 428 -36.40 0.01 29.34
CA ASN A 428 -37.84 0.21 29.17
C ASN A 428 -38.22 1.70 29.28
N THR A 429 -38.77 2.27 28.21
CA THR A 429 -39.22 3.66 28.13
C THR A 429 -40.67 3.85 28.57
N GLY A 430 -41.15 3.02 29.51
CA GLY A 430 -42.54 2.96 29.94
C GLY A 430 -43.07 4.32 30.42
N THR A 431 -44.21 4.74 29.88
CA THR A 431 -44.85 6.01 30.21
C THR A 431 -45.18 6.08 31.70
N LEU A 432 -44.66 7.11 32.39
CA LEU A 432 -45.05 7.43 33.77
C LEU A 432 -46.50 7.93 33.81
N ILE A 433 -47.46 7.01 33.80
CA ILE A 433 -48.85 7.32 34.10
C ILE A 433 -48.92 7.67 35.59
N LYS A 434 -48.99 8.96 35.91
CA LYS A 434 -49.36 9.40 37.26
C LYS A 434 -50.83 9.05 37.47
N GLU A 435 -51.10 7.97 38.19
CA GLU A 435 -52.43 7.65 38.69
C GLU A 435 -52.96 8.84 39.51
N GLN A 436 -54.08 9.41 39.08
CA GLN A 436 -54.77 10.51 39.78
C GLN A 436 -56.07 10.00 40.37
N PHE A 437 -56.25 10.22 41.68
CA PHE A 437 -57.46 9.84 42.40
C PHE A 437 -58.56 10.89 42.22
N TYR A 438 -59.74 10.45 41.75
CA TYR A 438 -60.90 11.30 41.51
C TYR A 438 -62.20 10.62 41.94
N ALA A 439 -62.71 10.97 43.12
CA ALA A 439 -64.04 10.60 43.59
C ALA A 439 -64.97 11.83 43.58
N PRO A 440 -66.23 11.72 43.12
CA PRO A 440 -67.17 12.84 43.14
C PRO A 440 -67.61 13.20 44.56
N ALA A 441 -67.87 14.49 44.79
CA ALA A 441 -68.49 14.96 46.01
C ALA A 441 -69.98 14.58 46.00
N LEU A 442 -70.41 13.78 46.96
CA LEU A 442 -71.74 13.16 46.94
C LEU A 442 -72.45 13.31 48.29
N VAL A 443 -73.71 13.75 48.24
CA VAL A 443 -74.64 13.65 49.37
C VAL A 443 -75.56 12.46 49.09
N LEU A 444 -75.47 11.42 49.91
CA LEU A 444 -76.38 10.28 49.84
C LEU A 444 -77.71 10.63 50.52
N PRO A 445 -78.85 10.54 49.83
CA PRO A 445 -80.13 10.78 50.48
C PRO A 445 -80.45 9.69 51.50
N THR A 446 -80.95 10.11 52.66
CA THR A 446 -81.41 9.25 53.75
C THR A 446 -82.93 9.27 53.95
N MET A 447 -83.64 10.18 53.28
CA MET A 447 -85.10 10.24 53.23
C MET A 447 -85.59 10.26 51.77
N LYS A 448 -86.74 9.63 51.53
CA LYS A 448 -87.36 9.53 50.20
C LYS A 448 -88.06 10.82 49.74
N ASP A 449 -88.33 11.74 50.67
CA ASP A 449 -89.09 12.94 50.40
C ASP A 449 -88.28 13.90 49.50
N ASN A 450 -88.93 14.43 48.46
CA ASN A 450 -88.32 15.23 47.39
C ASN A 450 -87.32 14.50 46.48
N LEU A 451 -87.21 13.17 46.55
CA LEU A 451 -86.51 12.39 45.53
C LEU A 451 -87.41 12.09 44.32
N SER A 452 -86.80 11.99 43.15
CA SER A 452 -87.45 11.42 41.97
C SER A 452 -87.76 9.93 42.20
N THR A 453 -88.83 9.46 41.56
CA THR A 453 -89.16 8.03 41.44
C THR A 453 -88.85 7.48 40.04
N SER A 454 -88.30 8.31 39.15
CA SER A 454 -87.90 7.94 37.80
C SER A 454 -86.49 7.34 37.78
N SER A 455 -86.36 6.15 37.20
CA SER A 455 -85.06 5.50 36.99
C SER A 455 -84.19 6.19 35.92
N VAL A 456 -84.67 7.27 35.28
CA VAL A 456 -83.89 8.10 34.35
C VAL A 456 -82.90 8.99 35.12
N ASP A 457 -83.27 9.48 36.31
CA ASP A 457 -82.47 10.42 37.09
C ASP A 457 -81.23 9.79 37.72
N ASP A 458 -80.22 10.60 38.09
CA ASP A 458 -78.96 10.11 38.67
C ASP A 458 -79.13 9.62 40.12
N ILE A 459 -80.08 10.21 40.84
CA ILE A 459 -80.44 9.87 42.22
C ILE A 459 -81.97 9.74 42.28
N PHE A 460 -82.46 8.56 42.64
CA PHE A 460 -83.89 8.29 42.74
C PHE A 460 -84.21 7.25 43.82
N TYR A 461 -85.47 7.24 44.25
CA TYR A 461 -86.02 6.23 45.15
C TYR A 461 -86.99 5.33 44.40
N ASP A 462 -86.67 4.04 44.27
CA ASP A 462 -87.57 3.07 43.66
C ASP A 462 -88.63 2.64 44.69
N VAL A 463 -89.86 3.09 44.47
CA VAL A 463 -91.02 2.80 45.33
C VAL A 463 -91.38 1.31 45.38
N ASN A 464 -90.98 0.50 44.39
CA ASN A 464 -91.32 -0.92 44.33
C ASN A 464 -90.32 -1.77 45.12
N SER A 465 -89.03 -1.55 44.91
CA SER A 465 -87.97 -2.29 45.62
C SER A 465 -87.59 -1.66 46.97
N GLN A 466 -88.01 -0.41 47.20
CA GLN A 466 -87.70 0.45 48.35
C GLN A 466 -86.21 0.79 48.49
N PHE A 467 -85.44 0.73 47.40
CA PHE A 467 -84.03 1.13 47.38
C PHE A 467 -83.86 2.60 46.98
N PHE A 468 -82.94 3.27 47.66
CA PHE A 468 -82.26 4.44 47.13
C PHE A 468 -81.25 3.98 46.09
N THR A 469 -81.25 4.62 44.92
CA THR A 469 -80.32 4.31 43.82
C THR A 469 -79.56 5.57 43.42
N VAL A 470 -78.24 5.43 43.27
CA VAL A 470 -77.30 6.51 42.93
C VAL A 470 -76.38 6.05 41.80
N LYS A 471 -76.44 6.72 40.65
CA LYS A 471 -75.59 6.48 39.48
C LYS A 471 -74.26 7.24 39.62
N LEU A 472 -73.34 6.67 40.38
CA LEU A 472 -72.06 7.30 40.75
C LEU A 472 -71.24 7.71 39.52
N TYR A 473 -71.23 6.92 38.45
CA TYR A 473 -70.54 7.28 37.20
C TYR A 473 -71.15 8.50 36.50
N ALA A 474 -72.49 8.63 36.49
CA ALA A 474 -73.16 9.77 35.87
C ALA A 474 -72.85 11.07 36.63
N ILE A 475 -72.84 11.00 37.96
CA ILE A 475 -72.46 12.12 38.84
C ILE A 475 -70.98 12.49 38.65
N TYR A 476 -70.09 11.48 38.58
CA TYR A 476 -68.67 11.67 38.26
C TYR A 476 -68.48 12.39 36.91
N GLN A 477 -69.13 11.93 35.84
CA GLN A 477 -69.03 12.55 34.52
C GLN A 477 -69.52 14.01 34.53
N LYS A 478 -70.62 14.31 35.24
CA LYS A 478 -71.12 15.69 35.39
C LYS A 478 -70.16 16.58 36.18
N GLN A 479 -69.63 16.10 37.31
CA GLN A 479 -68.73 16.89 38.16
C GLN A 479 -67.35 17.08 37.54
N PHE A 480 -66.70 16.01 37.05
CA PHE A 480 -65.33 16.08 36.52
C PHE A 480 -65.28 16.59 35.07
N GLY A 481 -66.28 16.25 34.25
CA GLY A 481 -66.51 16.89 32.96
C GLY A 481 -66.96 18.35 33.09
N MET A 482 -67.41 18.76 34.28
CA MET A 482 -67.92 20.11 34.60
C MET A 482 -69.12 20.48 33.70
N VAL A 483 -70.01 19.50 33.48
CA VAL A 483 -71.21 19.58 32.64
C VAL A 483 -72.46 19.53 33.52
N GLY A 484 -73.22 20.62 33.56
CA GLY A 484 -74.48 20.72 34.33
C GLY A 484 -74.59 21.99 35.19
N ASP A 485 -73.47 22.67 35.48
CA ASP A 485 -73.49 24.05 35.97
C ASP A 485 -74.03 24.96 34.84
N VAL A 486 -75.25 25.46 35.00
CA VAL A 486 -75.85 26.45 34.07
C VAL A 486 -75.21 27.82 34.34
N ASP A 487 -74.90 28.60 33.30
CA ASP A 487 -74.29 29.92 33.45
C ASP A 487 -75.17 30.85 34.31
N GLY A 488 -74.63 31.33 35.44
CA GLY A 488 -75.35 32.17 36.39
C GLY A 488 -74.58 32.48 37.68
N PRO A 489 -75.10 33.40 38.53
CA PRO A 489 -74.42 33.88 39.73
C PRO A 489 -74.39 32.89 40.92
N THR A 490 -74.90 31.67 40.75
CA THR A 490 -75.04 30.64 41.80
C THR A 490 -74.34 29.33 41.39
N ARG A 491 -73.08 29.40 40.98
CA ARG A 491 -72.28 28.21 40.62
C ARG A 491 -71.95 27.36 41.83
N SER A 492 -71.98 26.04 41.67
CA SER A 492 -71.53 25.10 42.71
C SER A 492 -70.07 24.66 42.56
N ALA A 493 -69.48 24.83 41.37
CA ALA A 493 -68.07 24.51 41.11
C ALA A 493 -67.31 25.69 40.45
N VAL A 494 -66.02 25.82 40.77
CA VAL A 494 -65.16 26.91 40.30
C VAL A 494 -63.87 26.34 39.71
N LYS A 495 -63.45 26.86 38.55
CA LYS A 495 -62.16 26.56 37.92
C LYS A 495 -61.19 27.73 38.13
N SER A 496 -59.93 27.44 38.46
CA SER A 496 -58.86 28.45 38.46
C SER A 496 -58.42 28.84 37.05
N ASN A 497 -58.51 27.91 36.09
CA ASN A 497 -58.26 28.14 34.67
C ASN A 497 -59.56 27.89 33.87
N PRO A 498 -60.10 28.88 33.12
CA PRO A 498 -61.27 28.69 32.26
C PRO A 498 -61.16 27.54 31.24
N THR A 499 -59.96 27.24 30.74
CA THR A 499 -59.72 26.16 29.77
C THR A 499 -59.36 24.82 30.41
N GLY A 500 -59.27 24.77 31.74
CA GLY A 500 -58.93 23.53 32.46
C GLY A 500 -60.09 22.51 32.42
N VAL A 501 -59.75 21.25 32.18
CA VAL A 501 -60.66 20.10 32.28
C VAL A 501 -59.99 19.09 33.22
N LEU A 502 -60.75 18.44 34.09
CA LEU A 502 -60.24 17.33 34.90
C LEU A 502 -60.28 16.07 34.05
N THR A 503 -59.26 15.21 34.16
CA THR A 503 -59.22 13.95 33.40
C THR A 503 -60.41 13.07 33.80
N THR A 504 -61.28 12.78 32.83
CA THR A 504 -62.41 11.86 33.00
C THR A 504 -62.10 10.51 32.37
N TYR A 505 -62.33 9.43 33.12
CA TYR A 505 -62.24 8.05 32.62
C TYR A 505 -63.61 7.54 32.17
N SER A 506 -63.64 6.62 31.21
CA SER A 506 -64.86 5.90 30.85
C SER A 506 -65.31 4.95 31.97
N MET A 507 -66.59 4.57 31.97
CA MET A 507 -67.14 3.60 32.92
C MET A 507 -66.37 2.27 32.87
N SER A 508 -65.92 1.85 31.69
CA SER A 508 -65.12 0.65 31.48
C SER A 508 -63.72 0.71 32.11
N GLU A 509 -63.15 1.90 32.32
CA GLU A 509 -61.81 2.11 32.90
C GLU A 509 -61.82 2.23 34.44
N LEU A 510 -63.00 2.19 35.06
CA LEU A 510 -63.17 2.39 36.50
C LEU A 510 -63.63 1.10 37.20
N ASP A 511 -63.07 0.85 38.39
CA ASP A 511 -63.62 0.00 39.43
C ASP A 511 -64.17 0.87 40.56
N TYR A 512 -65.26 0.45 41.19
CA TYR A 512 -65.92 1.19 42.26
C TYR A 512 -65.99 0.39 43.56
N PHE A 513 -65.63 1.01 44.68
CA PHE A 513 -65.58 0.36 45.99
C PHE A 513 -66.29 1.21 47.04
N VAL A 514 -67.23 0.63 47.78
CA VAL A 514 -67.67 1.19 49.06
C VAL A 514 -66.71 0.67 50.13
N THR A 515 -65.87 1.55 50.67
CA THR A 515 -64.80 1.18 51.62
C THR A 515 -65.20 1.36 53.08
N TYR A 516 -66.25 2.15 53.34
CA TYR A 516 -66.87 2.34 54.66
C TYR A 516 -68.31 2.84 54.49
N PHE A 517 -69.20 2.49 55.41
CA PHE A 517 -70.47 3.18 55.62
C PHE A 517 -70.92 3.07 57.08
N ASP A 518 -71.73 4.04 57.51
CA ASP A 518 -72.40 4.00 58.80
C ASP A 518 -73.49 2.90 58.82
N HIS A 519 -73.16 1.75 59.41
CA HIS A 519 -74.04 0.58 59.51
C HIS A 519 -75.23 0.79 60.45
N THR A 520 -75.30 1.90 61.20
CA THR A 520 -76.44 2.23 62.04
C THR A 520 -77.56 2.94 61.27
N VAL A 521 -77.24 3.46 60.07
CA VAL A 521 -78.18 4.16 59.20
C VAL A 521 -78.38 3.41 57.87
N PHE A 522 -77.32 2.96 57.21
CA PHE A 522 -77.40 2.19 55.97
C PHE A 522 -77.51 0.69 56.28
N ASP A 523 -78.56 0.00 55.82
CA ASP A 523 -78.75 -1.44 56.05
C ASP A 523 -77.59 -2.24 55.45
N PRO A 524 -76.75 -2.93 56.25
CA PRO A 524 -75.56 -3.62 55.77
C PRO A 524 -75.80 -4.70 54.72
N ASN A 525 -77.01 -5.25 54.65
CA ASN A 525 -77.38 -6.28 53.66
C ASN A 525 -77.86 -5.67 52.32
N SER A 526 -78.12 -4.36 52.32
CA SER A 526 -78.68 -3.62 51.18
C SER A 526 -77.63 -2.92 50.33
N VAL A 527 -76.51 -2.48 50.92
CA VAL A 527 -75.47 -1.68 50.25
C VAL A 527 -74.77 -2.53 49.19
N LYS A 528 -75.00 -2.19 47.92
CA LYS A 528 -74.41 -2.88 46.76
C LYS A 528 -74.00 -1.87 45.71
N ILE A 529 -72.90 -2.16 45.02
CA ILE A 529 -72.38 -1.37 43.91
C ILE A 529 -72.08 -2.30 42.74
N ASP A 530 -72.51 -1.95 41.53
CA ASP A 530 -72.29 -2.76 40.33
C ASP A 530 -71.07 -2.27 39.51
N ALA A 531 -70.70 -3.03 38.48
CA ALA A 531 -69.59 -2.70 37.58
C ALA A 531 -69.85 -1.45 36.71
N ASN A 532 -71.06 -0.90 36.71
CA ASN A 532 -71.44 0.33 36.01
C ASN A 532 -71.41 1.56 36.94
N GLY A 533 -71.03 1.37 38.22
CA GLY A 533 -71.04 2.43 39.22
C GLY A 533 -72.45 2.80 39.70
N VAL A 534 -73.41 1.87 39.66
CA VAL A 534 -74.73 2.06 40.28
C VAL A 534 -74.68 1.54 41.71
N LEU A 535 -74.81 2.46 42.66
CA LEU A 535 -74.93 2.17 44.10
C LEU A 535 -76.40 2.08 44.47
N THR A 536 -76.78 1.01 45.18
CA THR A 536 -78.11 0.84 45.76
C THR A 536 -78.00 0.56 47.26
N TYR A 537 -78.89 1.13 48.07
CA TYR A 537 -78.98 0.87 49.51
C TYR A 537 -80.39 1.13 50.07
N LYS A 538 -80.61 0.71 51.31
CA LYS A 538 -81.77 1.02 52.15
C LYS A 538 -81.33 1.73 53.42
N ILE A 539 -82.25 2.49 54.01
CA ILE A 539 -82.07 3.17 55.29
C ILE A 539 -82.83 2.37 56.35
N ILE A 540 -82.19 2.19 57.50
CA ILE A 540 -82.78 1.52 58.67
C ILE A 540 -83.88 2.44 59.24
N PRO A 541 -85.13 1.97 59.44
CA PRO A 541 -86.25 2.85 59.85
C PRO A 541 -86.06 3.61 61.17
N GLU A 542 -85.18 3.13 62.05
CA GLU A 542 -84.87 3.72 63.36
C GLU A 542 -83.42 4.24 63.44
N GLY A 543 -82.72 4.36 62.30
CA GLY A 543 -81.32 4.82 62.27
C GLY A 543 -81.18 6.31 62.63
N GLU A 544 -80.32 6.62 63.61
CA GLU A 544 -80.04 8.00 64.03
C GLU A 544 -79.16 8.74 63.00
N ILE A 545 -79.81 9.36 62.01
CA ILE A 545 -79.14 10.22 61.02
C ILE A 545 -78.56 11.45 61.73
N SER A 546 -77.23 11.61 61.66
CA SER A 546 -76.52 12.76 62.25
C SER A 546 -75.52 13.37 61.25
N GLU A 547 -74.86 14.47 61.65
CA GLU A 547 -73.75 15.07 60.90
C GLU A 547 -72.53 14.14 60.73
N LYS A 548 -72.53 12.97 61.39
CA LYS A 548 -71.48 11.94 61.35
C LYS A 548 -71.86 10.73 60.51
N THR A 549 -73.06 10.71 59.91
CA THR A 549 -73.51 9.63 59.03
C THR A 549 -72.94 9.83 57.63
N TYR A 550 -72.01 8.98 57.20
CA TYR A 550 -71.42 9.03 55.86
C TYR A 550 -71.09 7.64 55.29
N MET A 551 -70.75 7.63 54.00
CA MET A 551 -70.25 6.49 53.24
C MET A 551 -69.01 6.93 52.46
N ASN A 552 -67.94 6.12 52.51
CA ASN A 552 -66.72 6.37 51.75
C ASN A 552 -66.71 5.53 50.46
N ILE A 553 -66.63 6.20 49.32
CA ILE A 553 -66.69 5.58 47.99
C ILE A 553 -65.41 5.90 47.23
N VAL A 554 -64.70 4.86 46.79
CA VAL A 554 -63.45 4.94 46.05
C VAL A 554 -63.67 4.56 44.59
N PHE A 555 -63.18 5.41 43.70
CA PHE A 555 -63.09 5.16 42.27
C PHE A 555 -61.63 4.84 41.96
N LYS A 556 -61.35 3.66 41.42
CA LYS A 556 -60.01 3.20 41.06
C LYS A 556 -59.93 3.09 39.53
N VAL A 557 -58.89 3.66 38.93
CA VAL A 557 -58.56 3.41 37.51
C VAL A 557 -58.03 1.98 37.40
N LYS A 558 -58.41 1.25 36.35
CA LYS A 558 -58.10 -0.18 36.20
C LYS A 558 -56.62 -0.47 35.98
#